data_AF-A0A1C6H2B9-F1
#
_entry.id   AF-A0A1C6H2B9-F1
#
_cell.length_a   1.000
_cell.length_b   1.000
_cell.length_c   1.000
_cell.angle_alpha   90.00
_cell.angle_beta   90.00
_cell.angle_gamma   90.00
#
_symmetry.space_group_name_H-M   'P 1'
#
loop_
_entity.id
_entity.type
_entity.pdbx_description
1 polymer ?
#
loop_
_entity_poly.entity_id
_entity_poly.type
_entity_poly.pdbx_seq_one_letter_code
_entity_poly.pdbx_strand_id
1 'polypeptide(L)' 'MMWREPEDKLIPLLEELGIGFVPFAPLCKGFLSDAYDKNGFHAKLNAPRFSEEALKKNQVVVDLVNKIAKEKKATVA' A
#
# COMPACT_ATOMS: atom_id res chain seq x y z
N MET A 1 -5.81 -1.73 -7.87
CA MET A 1 -5.52 -0.39 -7.34
C MET A 1 -5.85 -0.38 -5.85
N MET A 2 -5.07 0.33 -5.03
CA MET A 2 -5.34 0.52 -3.61
C MET A 2 -6.47 1.53 -3.42
N TRP A 3 -7.37 1.27 -2.47
CA TRP A 3 -8.51 2.14 -2.20
C TRP A 3 -8.05 3.37 -1.40
N ARG A 4 -8.23 4.56 -1.98
CA ARG A 4 -7.81 5.87 -1.44
C ARG A 4 -8.96 6.89 -1.36
N GLU A 5 -10.18 6.45 -1.63
CA GLU A 5 -11.39 7.28 -1.62
C GLU A 5 -11.62 8.06 -0.32
N PRO A 6 -11.19 7.59 0.88
CA PRO A 6 -11.25 8.40 2.09
C PRO A 6 -10.55 9.76 1.98
N GLU A 7 -9.51 9.89 1.16
CA GLU A 7 -8.74 11.13 1.00
C GLU A 7 -9.58 12.29 0.45
N ASP A 8 -10.59 12.01 -0.37
CA ASP A 8 -11.33 13.06 -1.09
C ASP A 8 -12.36 13.80 -0.22
N LYS A 9 -13.00 13.08 0.71
CA LYS A 9 -14.15 13.60 1.48
C LYS A 9 -14.10 13.27 2.97
N LEU A 10 -13.60 12.07 3.31
CA LEU A 10 -13.64 11.61 4.69
C LEU A 10 -12.53 12.27 5.52
N ILE A 11 -11.29 12.25 5.02
CA ILE A 11 -10.15 12.84 5.74
C ILE A 11 -10.36 14.34 6.01
N PRO A 12 -10.76 15.19 5.04
CA PRO A 12 -11.02 16.61 5.31
C PRO A 12 -12.08 16.83 6.40
N LEU A 13 -13.15 16.03 6.40
CA LEU A 13 -14.21 16.14 7.41
C LEU A 13 -13.71 15.70 8.79
N LEU A 14 -12.92 14.63 8.88
CA LEU A 14 -12.36 14.17 10.15
C LEU A 14 -11.37 15.18 10.73
N GLU A 15 -10.59 15.86 9.88
CA GLU A 15 -9.71 16.96 10.29
C GLU A 15 -10.51 18.16 10.85
N GLU A 16 -11.58 18.58 10.18
CA GLU A 16 -12.47 19.66 10.66
C GLU A 16 -13.07 19.34 12.03
N LEU A 17 -13.44 18.08 12.26
CA LEU A 17 -14.07 17.62 13.49
C LEU A 17 -13.06 17.23 14.59
N GLY A 18 -11.75 17.24 14.31
CA GLY A 18 -10.72 16.81 15.26
C GLY A 18 -10.77 15.32 15.60
N ILE A 19 -11.20 14.47 14.66
CA ILE A 19 -11.35 13.02 14.85
C ILE A 19 -10.17 12.28 14.22
N GLY A 20 -9.56 11.37 14.98
CA GLY A 20 -8.48 10.52 14.47
C GLY A 20 -8.97 9.47 13.46
N PHE A 21 -8.20 9.26 12.39
CA PHE A 21 -8.44 8.21 11.39
C PHE A 21 -7.44 7.05 11.56
N VAL A 22 -7.94 5.83 11.71
CA VAL A 22 -7.11 4.61 11.80
C VAL A 22 -7.31 3.78 10.54
N PRO A 23 -6.33 3.73 9.61
CA PRO A 23 -6.48 2.97 8.38
C PRO A 23 -6.43 1.46 8.66
N PHE A 24 -7.38 0.72 8.06
CA PHE A 24 -7.36 -0.74 8.07
C PHE A 24 -6.45 -1.30 6.97
N ALA A 25 -5.65 -2.31 7.31
CA ALA A 25 -4.74 -3.00 6.39
C ALA A 25 -3.80 -2.06 5.59
N PRO A 26 -3.03 -1.18 6.25
CA PRO A 26 -2.23 -0.14 5.59
C PRO A 26 -1.15 -0.69 4.64
N LEU A 27 -0.68 -1.92 4.87
CA LEU A 27 0.33 -2.57 4.01
C LEU A 27 -0.26 -3.37 2.85
N CYS A 28 -1.57 -3.31 2.60
CA CYS A 28 -2.25 -4.02 1.52
C CYS A 28 -1.92 -5.53 1.50
N LYS A 29 -2.07 -6.20 2.66
CA LYS A 29 -1.66 -7.61 2.85
C LYS A 29 -0.16 -7.88 2.58
N GLY A 30 0.68 -6.90 2.91
CA GLY A 30 2.14 -6.96 2.76
C GLY A 30 2.64 -6.50 1.39
N PHE A 31 1.76 -6.17 0.42
CA PHE A 31 2.20 -5.77 -0.92
C PHE A 31 3.08 -4.50 -0.89
N LEU A 32 2.87 -3.64 0.10
CA LEU A 32 3.70 -2.45 0.34
C LEU A 32 4.90 -2.71 1.27
N SER A 33 5.28 -3.96 1.51
CA SER A 33 6.47 -4.32 2.29
C SER A 33 7.44 -5.15 1.46
N ASP A 34 8.63 -5.41 2.02
CA ASP A 34 9.65 -6.27 1.40
C ASP A 34 9.27 -7.77 1.42
N ALA A 35 8.05 -8.12 1.84
CA ALA A 35 7.58 -9.50 1.90
C ALA A 35 7.21 -10.08 0.51
N TYR A 36 7.11 -9.24 -0.53
CA TYR A 36 6.76 -9.66 -1.89
C TYR A 36 8.03 -9.79 -2.74
N ASP A 37 8.71 -10.91 -2.57
CA ASP A 37 9.74 -11.40 -3.51
C ASP A 37 9.06 -11.79 -4.84
N LYS A 38 9.73 -11.56 -5.96
CA LYS A 38 9.36 -12.03 -7.32
C LYS A 38 9.08 -13.54 -7.38
N ASN A 39 9.55 -14.32 -6.40
CA ASN A 39 9.37 -15.76 -6.26
C ASN A 39 8.44 -16.18 -5.11
N GLY A 40 7.91 -15.23 -4.32
CA GLY A 40 7.34 -15.49 -3.01
C GLY A 40 5.92 -14.95 -2.82
N PHE A 41 5.01 -15.86 -2.43
CA PHE A 41 3.72 -15.56 -1.81
C PHE A 41 2.56 -15.04 -2.70
N HIS A 42 2.42 -15.56 -3.92
CA HIS A 42 1.21 -15.34 -4.74
C HIS A 42 -0.01 -16.16 -4.27
N ALA A 43 0.17 -17.12 -3.36
CA ALA A 43 -0.73 -18.27 -3.27
C ALA A 43 -2.06 -18.07 -2.50
N LYS A 44 -2.41 -16.89 -1.97
CA LYS A 44 -3.63 -16.74 -1.13
C LYS A 44 -4.42 -15.45 -1.31
N LEU A 45 -4.32 -14.79 -2.45
CA LEU A 45 -4.93 -13.48 -2.68
C LEU A 45 -5.99 -13.51 -3.78
N ASN A 46 -7.19 -13.98 -3.44
CA ASN A 46 -8.34 -14.11 -4.36
C ASN A 46 -9.05 -12.76 -4.62
N ALA A 47 -8.31 -11.70 -4.97
CA ALA A 47 -8.91 -10.43 -5.36
C ALA A 47 -8.28 -9.88 -6.66
N PRO A 48 -9.04 -9.24 -7.56
CA PRO A 48 -8.54 -8.77 -8.86
C PRO A 48 -7.28 -7.89 -8.79
N ARG A 49 -7.14 -7.13 -7.68
CA ARG A 49 -5.98 -6.26 -7.42
C ARG A 49 -4.66 -7.00 -7.21
N PHE A 50 -4.69 -8.32 -7.04
CA PHE A 50 -3.52 -9.19 -6.90
C PHE A 50 -3.28 -10.08 -8.13
N SER A 51 -3.98 -9.81 -9.24
CA SER A 51 -3.64 -10.41 -10.53
C SER A 51 -2.21 -10.04 -10.95
N GLU A 52 -1.56 -10.88 -11.75
CA GLU A 52 -0.19 -10.66 -12.21
C GLU A 52 -0.03 -9.30 -12.92
N GLU A 53 -0.99 -8.94 -13.77
CA GLU A 53 -1.01 -7.63 -14.44
C GLU A 53 -1.11 -6.47 -13.45
N ALA A 54 -2.01 -6.58 -12.47
CA ALA A 54 -2.16 -5.55 -11.44
C ALA A 54 -0.91 -5.43 -10.56
N LEU A 55 -0.25 -6.55 -10.22
CA LEU A 55 1.00 -6.55 -9.46
C LEU A 55 2.11 -5.86 -10.27
N LYS A 56 2.32 -6.26 -11.52
CA LYS A 56 3.30 -5.63 -12.42
C LYS A 56 3.05 -4.13 -12.59
N LYS A 57 1.80 -3.73 -12.80
CA LYS A 57 1.43 -2.30 -12.93
C LYS A 57 1.69 -1.51 -11.65
N ASN A 58 1.46 -2.10 -10.48
CA ASN A 58 1.61 -1.40 -9.20
C ASN A 58 3.03 -1.50 -8.62
N GLN A 59 3.93 -2.29 -9.23
CA GLN A 59 5.33 -2.43 -8.78
C GLN A 59 6.06 -1.08 -8.69
N VAL A 60 5.72 -0.13 -9.57
CA VAL A 60 6.30 1.23 -9.56
C VAL A 60 6.14 1.95 -8.23
N VAL A 61 5.07 1.65 -7.47
CA VAL A 61 4.82 2.24 -6.15
C VAL A 61 5.78 1.65 -5.12
N VAL A 62 5.96 0.33 -5.14
CA VAL A 62 6.88 -0.38 -4.24
C VAL A 62 8.31 0.08 -4.46
N ASP A 63 8.71 0.25 -5.72
CA ASP A 63 10.04 0.73 -6.09
C ASP A 63 10.30 2.16 -5.59
N LEU A 64 9.28 3.03 -5.68
CA LEU A 64 9.36 4.41 -5.17
C LEU A 64 9.51 4.45 -3.64
N VAL A 65 8.70 3.67 -2.91
CA VAL A 65 8.78 3.62 -1.45
C VAL A 65 10.15 3.07 -1.00
N ASN A 66 10.65 2.03 -1.68
CA ASN A 66 11.99 1.49 -1.47
C ASN A 66 13.10 2.53 -1.63
N LYS A 67 13.01 3.35 -2.69
CA LYS A 67 13.95 4.44 -2.91
C LYS A 67 13.94 5.44 -1.74
N ILE A 68 12.76 5.87 -1.31
CA ILE A 68 12.58 6.83 -0.22
C ILE A 68 13.11 6.24 1.10
N ALA A 69 12.81 4.97 1.39
CA ALA A 69 13.28 4.29 2.59
C ALA A 69 14.82 4.26 2.65
N LYS A 70 15.48 3.93 1.52
CA LYS A 70 16.94 3.95 1.41
C LYS A 70 17.54 5.34 1.65
N GLU A 71 16.96 6.39 1.06
CA GLU A 71 17.37 7.78 1.28
C GLU A 71 17.27 8.18 2.75
N LYS A 72 16.24 7.68 3.45
CA LYS A 72 15.98 7.96 4.87
C LYS A 72 16.70 7.00 5.84
N LYS A 73 17.49 6.04 5.35
CA LYS A 73 18.09 4.97 6.17
C LYS A 73 17.05 4.21 7.00
N ALA A 74 15.88 3.99 6.42
CA ALA A 74 14.76 3.25 7.01
C ALA A 74 14.47 1.98 6.21
N THR A 75 13.64 1.09 6.76
CA THR A 75 13.02 -0.02 6.04
C THR A 75 11.66 0.42 5.49
N VAL A 76 11.16 -0.30 4.47
CA VAL A 76 9.86 0.03 3.84
C VAL A 76 8.68 -0.27 4.76
N ALA A 77 8.73 -1.38 5.52
CA ALA A 77 7.80 -1.74 6.59
C ALA A 77 8.33 -2.96 7.37
#